data_AF-A0A383DPL8-F1
#
_entry.id   AF-A0A383DPL8-F1
#
_cell.length_a   1.000
_cell.length_b   1.000
_cell.length_c   1.000
_cell.angle_alpha   90.00
_cell.angle_beta   90.00
_cell.angle_gamma   90.00
#
_symmetry.space_group_name_H-M   'P 1'
#
loop_
_entity.id
_entity.type
_entity.pdbx_description
1 polymer ?
#
loop_
_entity_poly.entity_id
_entity_poly.type
_entity_poly.pdbx_seq_one_letter_code
_entity_poly.pdbx_strand_id
1 'polypeptide(L)'
;MPASSESFDARPQVLPPLDTVFRPAATWNRAFAGLVAESGNPVPIHFALEQSAGSIIRHDAEILPAQHPQTGLNFRFAERLLKFLLWSRGGHRVYFD
;
A
#
# COMPACT_ATOMS: atom_id res chain seq x y z
N MET A 1 27.01 2.19 -1.55
CA MET A 1 25.91 2.95 -0.90
C MET A 1 24.62 2.23 -1.22
N PRO A 2 23.90 1.60 -0.26
CA PRO A 2 22.54 1.19 -0.57
C PRO A 2 21.74 2.46 -0.87
N ALA A 3 21.02 2.47 -1.99
CA ALA A 3 20.23 3.64 -2.41
C ALA A 3 19.30 4.07 -1.27
N SER A 4 19.33 5.35 -0.94
CA SER A 4 18.45 5.96 0.07
C SER A 4 16.98 5.78 -0.31
N SER A 5 16.34 4.83 0.38
CA SER A 5 15.02 4.87 1.01
C SER A 5 14.01 5.93 0.53
N GLU A 6 12.84 5.46 0.08
CA GLU A 6 11.54 6.15 0.12
C GLU A 6 11.39 7.50 -0.61
N SER A 7 12.04 7.70 -1.77
CA SER A 7 11.83 8.93 -2.55
C SER A 7 10.61 8.84 -3.47
N PHE A 8 9.41 8.68 -2.93
CA PHE A 8 8.23 9.25 -3.61
C PHE A 8 8.12 10.69 -3.14
N ASP A 9 8.14 11.66 -4.07
CA ASP A 9 7.79 13.04 -3.74
C ASP A 9 6.27 13.16 -3.51
N ALA A 10 5.83 12.60 -2.39
CA ALA A 10 4.43 12.53 -1.98
C ALA A 10 4.03 13.72 -1.09
N ARG A 11 4.78 14.83 -1.13
CA ARG A 11 4.47 16.02 -0.31
C ARG A 11 3.13 16.63 -0.72
N PRO A 12 2.32 17.11 0.24
CA PRO A 12 1.12 17.86 -0.09
C PRO A 12 1.49 19.24 -0.66
N GLN A 13 0.63 19.80 -1.52
CA GLN A 13 0.80 21.16 -2.07
C GLN A 13 0.80 22.23 -0.96
N VAL A 14 0.02 22.01 0.09
CA VAL A 14 -0.01 22.84 1.30
C VAL A 14 0.70 22.06 2.40
N LEU A 15 1.86 22.56 2.86
CA LEU A 15 2.62 21.91 3.92
C LEU A 15 1.90 22.09 5.26
N PRO A 16 1.68 21.01 6.03
CA PRO A 16 1.07 21.14 7.34
C PRO A 16 2.08 21.80 8.30
N PRO A 17 1.68 22.85 9.03
CA PRO A 17 2.60 23.66 9.83
C PRO A 17 3.20 22.92 11.02
N LEU A 18 2.56 21.82 11.46
CA LEU A 18 2.98 21.02 12.62
C LEU A 18 3.82 19.80 12.26
N ASP A 19 3.84 19.38 10.99
CA ASP A 19 4.63 18.24 10.52
C ASP A 19 5.08 18.48 9.08
N THR A 20 6.15 19.26 8.92
CA THR A 20 6.67 19.62 7.59
C THR A 20 7.21 18.41 6.80
N VAL A 21 7.39 17.26 7.45
CA VAL A 21 7.82 16.01 6.82
C VAL A 21 6.67 15.04 6.56
N PHE A 22 5.43 15.45 6.83
CA PHE A 22 4.23 14.65 6.58
C PHE A 22 4.18 14.16 5.13
N ARG A 23 3.77 12.89 4.96
CA ARG A 23 3.52 12.26 3.67
C ARG A 23 2.12 11.65 3.69
N PRO A 24 1.12 12.29 3.05
CA PRO A 24 -0.23 11.74 2.95
C PRO A 24 -0.23 10.35 2.32
N ALA A 25 -0.92 9.41 2.97
CA ALA A 25 -1.08 8.04 2.46
C ALA A 25 -1.69 8.03 1.04
N ALA A 26 -2.65 8.92 0.75
CA ALA A 26 -3.28 9.01 -0.57
C ALA A 26 -2.27 9.35 -1.69
N THR A 27 -1.36 10.31 -1.46
CA THR A 27 -0.34 10.67 -2.45
C THR A 27 0.72 9.57 -2.58
N TRP A 28 1.12 8.98 -1.45
CA TRP A 28 2.05 7.84 -1.45
C TRP A 28 1.49 6.65 -2.22
N ASN A 29 0.23 6.28 -2.00
CA ASN A 29 -0.45 5.17 -2.69
C ASN A 29 -0.54 5.41 -4.20
N ARG A 30 -0.85 6.64 -4.64
CA ARG A 30 -0.85 6.99 -6.08
C ARG A 30 0.54 6.85 -6.69
N ALA A 31 1.57 7.34 -6.01
CA ALA A 31 2.95 7.23 -6.50
C ALA A 31 3.42 5.76 -6.57
N PHE A 32 3.09 4.96 -5.56
CA PHE A 32 3.36 3.52 -5.57
C PHE A 32 2.62 2.80 -6.70
N ALA A 33 1.34 3.09 -6.91
CA ALA A 33 0.57 2.53 -8.02
C ALA A 33 1.16 2.89 -9.39
N GLY A 34 1.64 4.14 -9.54
CA GLY A 34 2.38 4.56 -10.74
C GLY A 34 3.65 3.73 -10.96
N LEU A 35 4.45 3.55 -9.92
CA LEU A 35 5.65 2.71 -9.99
C LEU A 35 5.34 1.25 -10.34
N VAL A 36 4.26 0.70 -9.78
CA VAL A 36 3.79 -0.66 -10.10
C VAL A 36 3.39 -0.76 -11.58
N ALA A 37 2.65 0.22 -12.10
CA ALA A 37 2.29 0.27 -13.52
C ALA A 37 3.52 0.41 -14.43
N GLU A 38 4.48 1.25 -14.06
CA GLU A 38 5.74 1.46 -14.78
C GLU A 38 6.66 0.23 -14.77
N SER A 39 6.50 -0.68 -13.82
CA SER A 39 7.27 -1.94 -13.77
C SER A 39 7.01 -2.86 -14.97
N GLY A 40 5.89 -2.65 -15.68
CA GLY A 40 5.48 -3.43 -16.85
C GLY A 40 5.06 -4.88 -16.55
N ASN A 41 5.22 -5.35 -15.31
CA ASN A 41 4.83 -6.67 -14.86
C ASN A 41 4.35 -6.63 -13.39
N PRO A 42 3.21 -5.97 -13.12
CA PRO A 42 2.65 -5.90 -11.78
C PRO A 42 2.28 -7.30 -11.28
N VAL A 43 2.46 -7.53 -9.98
CA VAL A 43 2.08 -8.79 -9.33
C VAL A 43 0.79 -8.59 -8.55
N PRO A 44 -0.29 -9.33 -8.83
CA PRO A 44 -1.52 -9.23 -8.06
C PRO A 44 -1.33 -9.81 -6.66
N ILE A 45 -2.00 -9.21 -5.69
CA ILE A 45 -2.22 -9.75 -4.34
C ILE A 45 -3.69 -9.55 -3.98
N HIS A 46 -4.22 -10.42 -3.12
CA HIS A 46 -5.58 -10.26 -2.62
C HIS A 46 -5.66 -10.37 -1.11
N PHE A 47 -6.55 -9.55 -0.55
CA PHE A 47 -6.97 -9.66 0.84
C PHE A 47 -8.43 -10.08 0.87
N ALA A 48 -8.76 -11.04 1.73
CA ALA A 48 -10.14 -11.31 2.11
C ALA A 48 -10.31 -11.17 3.62
N LEU A 49 -11.31 -10.40 4.04
CA LEU A 49 -11.65 -10.18 5.44
C LEU A 49 -12.94 -10.91 5.77
N GLU A 50 -12.86 -11.81 6.76
CA GLU A 50 -14.02 -12.51 7.30
C GLU A 50 -14.67 -11.71 8.43
N GLN A 51 -15.96 -11.45 8.27
CA GLN A 51 -16.81 -10.73 9.20
C GLN A 51 -17.78 -11.69 9.90
N SER A 52 -18.62 -11.15 10.78
CA SER A 52 -19.68 -11.92 11.45
C SER A 52 -20.61 -12.59 10.44
N ALA A 53 -21.15 -13.77 10.81
CA ALA A 53 -22.04 -14.56 9.97
C ALA A 53 -21.42 -15.03 8.64
N GLY A 54 -20.09 -15.12 8.57
CA GLY A 54 -19.37 -15.65 7.40
C GLY A 54 -19.34 -14.72 6.19
N SER A 55 -19.73 -13.45 6.34
CA SER A 55 -19.58 -12.44 5.30
C SER A 55 -18.09 -12.23 4.97
N ILE A 56 -17.76 -12.19 3.68
CA ILE A 56 -16.39 -11.98 3.17
C ILE A 56 -16.34 -10.69 2.36
N ILE A 57 -15.38 -9.82 2.67
CA ILE A 57 -15.01 -8.70 1.81
C ILE A 57 -13.65 -8.98 1.18
N ARG A 58 -13.62 -9.01 -0.16
CA ARG A 58 -12.40 -9.13 -0.94
C ARG A 58 -11.88 -7.76 -1.39
N HIS A 59 -10.57 -7.58 -1.39
CA HIS A 59 -9.89 -6.42 -1.91
C HIS A 59 -8.67 -6.85 -2.72
N ASP A 60 -8.61 -6.40 -3.97
CA ASP A 60 -7.54 -6.72 -4.91
C ASP A 60 -6.58 -5.54 -5.00
N ALA A 61 -5.28 -5.82 -5.08
CA ALA A 61 -4.26 -4.82 -5.28
C ALA A 61 -3.10 -5.39 -6.10
N GLU A 62 -2.22 -4.51 -6.57
CA GLU A 62 -1.02 -4.87 -7.31
C GLU A 62 0.22 -4.34 -6.60
N ILE A 63 1.31 -5.10 -6.68
CA ILE A 63 2.61 -4.79 -6.09
C ILE A 63 3.73 -4.96 -7.11
N LEU A 64 4.93 -4.52 -6.74
CA LEU A 64 6.11 -4.64 -7.59
C LEU A 64 6.55 -6.10 -7.73
N PRO A 65 7.10 -6.51 -8.88
CA PRO A 65 7.69 -7.83 -9.03
C PRO A 65 8.88 -8.02 -8.09
N ALA A 66 9.14 -9.27 -7.68
CA ALA A 66 10.15 -9.59 -6.68
C ALA A 66 11.57 -9.10 -7.04
N GLN A 67 11.87 -9.00 -8.34
CA GLN A 67 13.15 -8.55 -8.89
C GLN A 67 13.27 -7.03 -8.98
N HIS A 68 12.20 -6.27 -8.71
CA HIS A 68 12.23 -4.82 -8.80
C HIS A 68 13.17 -4.22 -7.73
N PRO A 69 14.04 -3.25 -8.07
CA PRO A 69 14.98 -2.65 -7.11
C PRO A 69 14.33 -2.06 -5.85
N GLN A 70 13.06 -1.69 -5.94
CA GLN A 70 12.27 -1.10 -4.85
C GLN A 70 11.25 -2.07 -4.22
N THR A 71 11.39 -3.39 -4.42
CA THR A 71 10.46 -4.41 -3.89
C THR A 71 10.19 -4.30 -2.38
N GLY A 72 11.13 -3.76 -1.60
CA GLY A 72 10.93 -3.48 -0.17
C GLY A 72 9.75 -2.55 0.15
N LEU A 73 9.28 -1.76 -0.82
CA LEU A 73 8.08 -0.91 -0.69
C LEU A 73 6.78 -1.72 -0.63
N ASN A 74 6.77 -2.94 -1.16
CA ASN A 74 5.59 -3.82 -1.17
C ASN A 74 5.09 -4.10 0.25
N PHE A 75 6.00 -4.38 1.19
CA PHE A 75 5.62 -4.62 2.58
C PHE A 75 4.93 -3.40 3.19
N ARG A 76 5.50 -2.21 2.99
CA ARG A 76 4.93 -0.95 3.48
C ARG A 76 3.53 -0.69 2.93
N PHE A 77 3.33 -0.97 1.63
CA PHE A 77 2.02 -0.83 0.97
C PHE A 77 1.02 -1.86 1.52
N ALA A 78 1.37 -3.15 1.49
CA ALA A 78 0.49 -4.24 1.90
C ALA A 78 0.08 -4.13 3.38
N GLU A 79 1.01 -3.78 4.27
CA GLU A 79 0.76 -3.59 5.70
C GLU A 79 -0.21 -2.43 5.96
N ARG A 80 0.00 -1.28 5.32
CA ARG A 80 -0.89 -0.11 5.46
C ARG A 80 -2.25 -0.36 4.84
N LEU A 81 -2.29 -1.05 3.69
CA LEU A 81 -3.53 -1.42 3.04
C LEU A 81 -4.34 -2.35 3.95
N LEU A 82 -3.74 -3.39 4.50
CA LEU A 82 -4.42 -4.30 5.43
C LEU A 82 -4.96 -3.56 6.66
N LYS A 83 -4.16 -2.69 7.29
CA LYS A 83 -4.62 -1.85 8.41
C LYS A 83 -5.81 -0.97 8.01
N PHE A 84 -5.73 -0.33 6.85
CA PHE A 84 -6.83 0.49 6.33
C PHE A 84 -8.09 -0.36 6.11
N LEU A 85 -7.97 -1.56 5.53
CA LEU A 85 -9.12 -2.46 5.34
C LEU A 85 -9.72 -2.89 6.68
N LEU A 86 -8.90 -3.29 7.66
CA LEU A 86 -9.36 -3.66 8.99
C LEU A 86 -10.07 -2.51 9.71
N TRP A 87 -9.59 -1.27 9.60
CA TRP A 87 -10.24 -0.11 10.23
C TRP A 87 -11.49 0.36 9.49
N SER A 88 -11.50 0.30 8.16
CA SER A 88 -12.63 0.79 7.35
C SER A 88 -13.77 -0.22 7.22
N ARG A 89 -13.46 -1.52 7.27
CA ARG A 89 -14.42 -2.61 7.01
C ARG A 89 -14.59 -3.56 8.18
N GLY A 90 -13.65 -3.61 9.12
CA GLY A 90 -13.63 -4.63 10.16
C GLY A 90 -13.36 -6.04 9.62
N GLY A 91 -13.28 -7.00 10.53
CA GLY A 91 -13.00 -8.40 10.21
C GLY A 91 -12.20 -9.03 11.34
N HIS A 92 -12.39 -10.34 11.54
CA HIS A 92 -11.73 -11.09 12.61
C HIS A 92 -10.72 -12.11 12.09
N ARG A 93 -10.76 -12.42 10.79
CA ARG A 93 -9.77 -13.26 10.11
C ARG A 93 -9.41 -12.65 8.77
N VAL A 94 -8.14 -12.75 8.42
CA VAL A 94 -7.55 -12.27 7.17
C VAL A 94 -7.05 -13.46 6.38
N TYR A 95 -7.45 -13.56 5.11
CA TYR A 95 -6.83 -14.42 4.12
C TYR A 95 -6.01 -13.56 3.17
N PHE A 96 -4.87 -14.08 2.72
CA PHE A 96 -3.93 -13.41 1.83
C PHE A 96 -3.38 -14.41 0.83
N ASP A 97 -3.43 -14.08 -0.45
CA ASP A 97 -2.85 -14.84 -1.57
C ASP A 97 -2.20 -13.93 -2.62
#